data_AF-A0A6I6WRW7-F1
#
_entry.id   AF-A0A6I6WRW7-F1
#
_cell.length_a   1.000
_cell.length_b   1.000
_cell.length_c   1.000
_cell.angle_alpha   90.00
_cell.angle_beta   90.00
_cell.angle_gamma   90.00
#
_symmetry.space_group_name_H-M   'P 1'
#
loop_
_entity.id
_entity.type
_entity.pdbx_description
1 polymer ?
#
loop_
_entity_poly.entity_id
_entity_poly.type
_entity_poly.pdbx_seq_one_letter_code
_entity_poly.pdbx_strand_id
1 'polypeptide(L)'
;MSVHEINRLCYRASHDPEYLAALRAEPGRQLALLDLEPEERRELLSGDVLALYHRGVHPVLLVRLGTHRLLGLTPELYARRITADRDAPPPS
;
A
#
# COMPACT_ATOMS: atom_id res chain seq x y z
N MET A 1 13.83 -6.63 -6.28
CA MET A 1 12.66 -7.05 -5.48
C MET A 1 12.27 -5.91 -4.55
N SER A 2 11.25 -5.18 -4.96
CA SER A 2 10.69 -3.96 -4.35
C SER A 2 9.80 -4.20 -3.12
N VAL A 3 9.42 -5.44 -2.80
CA VAL A 3 8.66 -5.76 -1.57
C VAL A 3 9.31 -5.17 -0.32
N HIS A 4 10.65 -5.20 -0.26
CA HIS A 4 11.41 -4.56 0.82
C HIS A 4 11.24 -3.04 0.86
N GLU A 5 11.14 -2.38 -0.28
CA GLU A 5 10.90 -0.94 -0.35
C GLU A 5 9.48 -0.57 0.03
N ILE A 6 8.49 -1.36 -0.38
CA ILE A 6 7.09 -1.15 0.01
C ILE A 6 6.94 -1.34 1.53
N ASN A 7 7.56 -2.38 2.09
CA ASN A 7 7.63 -2.58 3.52
C ASN A 7 8.32 -1.40 4.23
N ARG A 8 9.42 -0.89 3.66
CA ARG A 8 10.15 0.29 4.19
C ARG A 8 9.32 1.56 4.13
N LEU A 9 8.58 1.80 3.05
CA LEU A 9 7.64 2.91 2.91
C LEU A 9 6.58 2.84 4.02
N CYS A 10 5.95 1.67 4.21
CA CYS A 10 4.92 1.48 5.24
C CYS A 10 5.50 1.65 6.65
N TYR A 11 6.73 1.18 6.87
CA TYR A 11 7.43 1.39 8.13
C TYR A 11 7.69 2.87 8.37
N ARG A 12 8.28 3.57 7.40
CA ARG A 12 8.66 4.98 7.52
C ARG A 12 7.44 5.87 7.72
N ALA A 13 6.36 5.64 6.97
CA ALA A 13 5.10 6.38 7.12
C ALA A 13 4.49 6.29 8.54
N SER A 14 4.82 5.26 9.32
CA SER A 14 4.37 5.13 10.71
C SER A 14 5.31 5.72 11.75
N HIS A 15 6.57 5.98 11.41
CA HIS A 15 7.59 6.44 12.38
C HIS A 15 8.12 7.85 12.08
N ASP A 16 7.91 8.36 10.87
CA ASP A 16 8.40 9.65 10.40
C ASP A 16 7.19 10.52 9.98
N PRO A 17 6.74 11.44 10.86
CA PRO A 17 5.60 12.31 10.59
C PRO A 17 5.80 13.24 9.40
N GLU A 18 7.04 13.67 9.13
CA GLU A 18 7.36 14.54 8.00
C GLU A 18 7.22 13.76 6.68
N TYR A 19 7.75 12.53 6.65
CA TYR A 19 7.56 11.64 5.52
C TYR A 19 6.09 11.30 5.30
N LEU A 20 5.34 11.05 6.38
CA LEU A 20 3.89 10.81 6.29
C LEU A 20 3.15 12.01 5.67
N ALA A 21 3.46 13.23 6.12
CA ALA A 21 2.88 14.45 5.56
C ALA A 21 3.24 14.62 4.08
N ALA A 22 4.50 14.41 3.72
CA ALA A 22 4.97 14.49 2.33
C ALA A 22 4.29 13.44 1.43
N LEU A 23 4.13 12.20 1.92
CA LEU A 23 3.46 11.11 1.20
C LEU A 23 1.96 11.37 1.01
N ARG A 24 1.30 12.03 1.96
CA ARG A 24 -0.10 12.47 1.82
C ARG A 24 -0.26 13.59 0.80
N ALA A 25 0.64 14.56 0.83
CA ALA A 25 0.56 15.73 -0.06
C ALA A 25 0.85 15.33 -1.52
N GLU A 26 1.94 14.59 -1.74
CA GLU A 26 2.46 14.32 -3.09
C GLU A 26 2.85 12.85 -3.25
N PRO A 27 1.89 11.90 -3.23
CA PRO A 27 2.18 10.47 -3.24
C PRO A 27 2.95 10.03 -4.49
N GLY A 28 2.56 10.53 -5.68
CA GLY A 28 3.25 10.20 -6.93
C GLY A 28 4.72 10.60 -6.92
N ARG A 29 5.03 11.78 -6.36
CA ARG A 29 6.42 12.26 -6.21
C ARG A 29 7.22 11.39 -5.23
N GLN A 30 6.64 11.03 -4.09
CA GLN A 30 7.33 10.18 -3.11
C GLN A 30 7.58 8.77 -3.64
N LEU A 31 6.61 8.19 -4.35
CA LEU A 31 6.76 6.87 -4.97
C LEU A 31 7.76 6.86 -6.14
N ALA A 32 7.95 7.99 -6.82
CA ALA A 32 8.95 8.13 -7.87
C ALA A 32 10.40 8.09 -7.34
N LEU A 33 10.61 8.28 -6.03
CA LEU A 33 11.92 8.21 -5.38
C LEU A 33 12.32 6.77 -4.97
N LEU A 34 11.41 5.82 -5.12
CA LEU A 34 11.61 4.41 -4.77
C LEU A 34 11.87 3.58 -6.02
N ASP A 35 12.65 2.51 -5.89
CA ASP A 35 12.98 1.54 -6.94
C ASP A 35 11.84 0.51 -7.14
N LEU A 36 10.63 1.03 -7.36
CA LEU A 36 9.42 0.26 -7.57
C LEU A 36 9.25 -0.09 -9.05
N GLU A 37 8.80 -1.31 -9.32
CA GLU A 37 8.35 -1.68 -10.66
C GLU A 37 7.11 -0.84 -11.04
N PRO A 38 6.89 -0.57 -12.35
CA PRO A 38 5.75 0.21 -12.80
C PRO A 38 4.40 -0.30 -12.29
N GLU A 39 4.21 -1.62 -12.24
CA GLU A 39 2.99 -2.26 -11.76
C GLU A 39 2.75 -1.99 -10.27
N GLU A 40 3.80 -2.00 -9.46
CA GLU A 40 3.70 -1.82 -8.00
C GLU A 40 3.39 -0.37 -7.65
N ARG A 41 3.99 0.55 -8.39
CA ARG A 41 3.65 1.97 -8.28
C ARG A 41 2.16 2.18 -8.62
N ARG A 42 1.65 1.52 -9.65
CA ARG A 42 0.24 1.59 -10.03
C ARG A 42 -0.68 0.97 -8.97
N GLU A 43 -0.32 -0.18 -8.42
CA GLU A 43 -1.05 -0.84 -7.33
C GLU A 43 -1.08 0.03 -6.07
N LEU A 44 0.06 0.62 -5.70
CA LEU A 44 0.13 1.59 -4.59
C LEU A 44 -0.79 2.78 -4.85
N LEU A 45 -0.66 3.46 -6.00
CA LEU A 45 -1.46 4.65 -6.31
C LEU A 45 -2.97 4.38 -6.42
N SER A 46 -3.36 3.18 -6.82
CA SER A 46 -4.76 2.74 -6.87
C SER A 46 -5.27 2.18 -5.53
N GLY A 47 -4.37 1.96 -4.57
CA GLY A 47 -4.64 1.34 -3.28
C GLY A 47 -4.99 -0.15 -3.40
N ASP A 48 -4.52 -0.86 -4.42
CA ASP A 48 -4.76 -2.29 -4.62
C ASP A 48 -3.97 -3.13 -3.62
N VAL A 49 -4.44 -3.12 -2.37
CA VAL A 49 -3.79 -3.82 -1.25
C VAL A 49 -3.83 -5.34 -1.39
N LEU A 50 -4.75 -5.87 -2.19
CA LEU A 50 -4.81 -7.31 -2.43
C LEU A 50 -3.69 -7.74 -3.39
N ALA A 51 -3.48 -7.00 -4.49
CA ALA A 51 -2.34 -7.24 -5.36
C ALA A 51 -1.00 -7.13 -4.60
N LEU A 52 -0.85 -6.09 -3.77
CA LEU A 52 0.33 -5.92 -2.92
C LEU A 52 0.52 -7.07 -1.92
N TYR A 53 -0.58 -7.59 -1.36
CA TYR A 53 -0.53 -8.76 -0.47
C TYR A 53 -0.06 -10.02 -1.21
N HIS A 54 -0.57 -10.29 -2.42
CA HIS A 54 -0.15 -11.43 -3.23
C HIS A 54 1.31 -11.33 -3.69
N ARG A 55 1.89 -10.13 -3.79
CA ARG A 55 3.33 -9.91 -4.00
C ARG A 55 4.20 -10.24 -2.79
N GLY A 56 3.60 -10.52 -1.63
CA GLY A 56 4.31 -10.84 -0.39
C GLY A 56 4.60 -9.63 0.51
N VAL A 57 3.95 -8.49 0.28
CA VAL A 57 4.02 -7.35 1.21
C VAL A 57 3.33 -7.73 2.51
N HIS A 58 3.94 -7.38 3.65
CA HIS A 58 3.49 -7.88 4.95
C HIS A 58 2.14 -7.27 5.36
N PRO A 59 1.11 -8.05 5.74
CA PRO A 59 -0.22 -7.53 6.09
C PRO A 59 -0.24 -6.48 7.20
N VAL A 60 0.57 -6.69 8.25
CA VAL A 60 0.72 -5.72 9.37
C VAL A 60 1.32 -4.38 8.91
N LEU A 61 2.03 -4.37 7.78
CA LEU A 61 2.52 -3.14 7.18
C LEU A 61 1.47 -2.52 6.25
N LEU A 62 0.77 -3.34 5.46
CA LEU A 62 -0.30 -2.87 4.56
C LEU A 62 -1.46 -2.19 5.30
N VAL A 63 -1.86 -2.68 6.47
CA VAL A 63 -2.92 -2.03 7.28
C VAL A 63 -2.59 -0.57 7.63
N ARG A 64 -1.31 -0.22 7.71
CA ARG A 64 -0.86 1.15 8.00
C ARG A 64 -1.24 2.13 6.89
N LEU A 65 -1.31 1.67 5.64
CA LEU A 65 -1.78 2.50 4.53
C LEU A 65 -3.23 2.94 4.74
N GLY A 66 -4.09 2.02 5.19
CA GLY A 66 -5.47 2.33 5.57
C GLY A 66 -5.55 3.22 6.82
N THR A 67 -4.85 2.85 7.90
CA THR A 67 -4.83 3.60 9.18
C THR A 67 -4.39 5.05 8.99
N HIS A 68 -3.37 5.28 8.16
CA HIS A 68 -2.85 6.61 7.89
C HIS A 68 -3.55 7.31 6.71
N ARG A 69 -4.60 6.72 6.13
CA ARG A 69 -5.34 7.27 4.99
C ARG A 69 -4.43 7.66 3.83
N LEU A 70 -3.56 6.73 3.42
CA LEU A 70 -2.56 6.94 2.37
C LEU A 70 -3.02 6.34 1.06
N LEU A 71 -2.56 6.93 -0.06
CA LEU A 71 -2.73 6.35 -1.39
C LEU A 71 -4.20 6.02 -1.73
N GLY A 72 -5.11 6.90 -1.33
CA GLY A 72 -6.55 6.75 -1.56
C GLY A 72 -7.25 5.72 -0.65
N LEU A 73 -6.54 5.11 0.30
CA LEU A 73 -7.12 4.16 1.25
C LEU A 73 -7.73 4.87 2.45
N THR A 74 -8.76 4.24 3.02
CA THR A 74 -9.25 4.47 4.38
C THR A 74 -9.20 3.13 5.14
N PRO A 75 -9.35 3.12 6.48
CA PRO A 75 -9.42 1.87 7.23
C PRO A 75 -10.53 0.93 6.71
N GLU A 76 -11.69 1.49 6.36
CA GLU A 76 -12.85 0.76 5.86
C GLU A 76 -12.58 0.20 4.45
N LEU A 77 -11.99 1.01 3.56
CA LEU A 77 -11.65 0.58 2.21
C LEU A 77 -10.56 -0.49 2.22
N TYR A 78 -9.56 -0.35 3.09
CA TYR A 78 -8.54 -1.37 3.32
C TYR A 78 -9.17 -2.69 3.75
N ALA A 79 -10.00 -2.67 4.80
CA ALA A 79 -10.66 -3.86 5.32
C ALA A 79 -11.49 -4.56 4.23
N ARG A 80 -12.28 -3.80 3.48
CA ARG A 80 -13.08 -4.34 2.37
C ARG A 80 -12.20 -4.98 1.28
N ARG A 81 -11.08 -4.35 0.92
CA ARG A 81 -10.21 -4.84 -0.17
C ARG A 81 -9.42 -6.08 0.24
N ILE A 82 -8.87 -6.13 1.45
CA ILE A 82 -8.07 -7.28 1.89
C ILE A 82 -8.93 -8.53 2.16
N THR A 83 -10.22 -8.35 2.47
CA THR A 83 -11.15 -9.48 2.63
C THR A 83 -11.84 -9.88 1.34
N ALA A 84 -11.74 -9.08 0.26
CA ALA A 84 -12.42 -9.36 -1.00
C ALA A 84 -12.00 -10.71 -1.62
N ASP A 85 -10.77 -11.15 -1.36
CA ASP A 85 -10.26 -12.46 -1.80
C ASP A 85 -11.03 -13.63 -1.17
N ARG A 86 -11.56 -13.46 0.04
CA ARG A 86 -12.31 -14.52 0.76
C ARG A 86 -13.70 -14.76 0.19
N ASP A 87 -14.28 -13.76 -0.48
CA ASP A 87 -15.60 -13.82 -1.11
C ASP A 87 -15.53 -14.05 -2.64
N ALA A 88 -14.33 -14.20 -3.19
CA ALA A 88 -14.16 -14.51 -4.61
C ALA A 88 -14.64 -15.95 -4.88
N PRO A 89 -15.55 -16.18 -5.85
CA PRO A 89 -15.87 -17.54 -6.26
C PRO A 89 -14.59 -18.24 -6.74
N PRO A 90 -14.40 -19.54 -6.45
CA PRO A 90 -13.23 -20.27 -6.93
C PRO A 90 -13.14 -20.16 -8.46
N PRO A 91 -11.93 -20.08 -9.04
CA PRO A 91 -11.77 -20.03 -10.48
C PRO A 91 -12.43 -21.28 -11.09
N SER A 92 -13.25 -21.07 -12.12
CA SER A 92 -13.97 -22.11 -12.87
C SER A 92 -13.02 -23.02 -13.64
#